data_AF-A0A965Y247-F1
#
_entry.id   AF-A0A965Y247-F1
#
_cell.length_a   1.000
_cell.length_b   1.000
_cell.length_c   1.000
_cell.angle_alpha   90.00
_cell.angle_beta   90.00
_cell.angle_gamma   90.00
#
_symmetry.space_group_name_H-M   'P 1'
#
loop_
_entity.id
_entity.type
_entity.pdbx_description
1 polymer ?
#
loop_
_entity_poly.entity_id
_entity_poly.type
_entity_poly.pdbx_seq_one_letter_code
_entity_poly.pdbx_strand_id
1 'polypeptide(L)'
;MIESSDLKSVIATLAGVLSSPHFPKGNLAELKRMKSDTPSLPFWRILFDYIPNVLRSDETMENHWITILNGMAIMAPNIHSNASSHSIGAVFTLLPAQRMNQFLRSKGKGLSDQIRLFARICASKHTPVDWYTLALLLIASGKQSEGKIKRNIAKEYIKESQKKEAVA
;
A
#
# COMPACT_ATOMS: atom_id res chain seq x y z
N MET A 1 6.80 3.27 20.93
CA MET A 1 7.63 2.95 19.76
C MET A 1 6.85 1.92 18.96
N ILE A 2 6.47 2.21 17.71
CA ILE A 2 5.71 1.24 16.89
C ILE A 2 6.66 0.12 16.53
N GLU A 3 6.36 -1.10 16.95
CA GLU A 3 7.15 -2.24 16.50
C GLU A 3 6.78 -2.60 15.06
N SER A 4 7.80 -2.97 14.29
CA SER A 4 7.64 -3.40 12.90
C SER A 4 6.70 -4.61 12.74
N SER A 5 6.64 -5.46 13.77
CA SER A 5 5.73 -6.60 13.93
C SER A 5 4.26 -6.17 13.96
N ASP A 6 3.92 -5.08 14.66
CA ASP A 6 2.54 -4.63 14.82
C ASP A 6 1.95 -4.17 13.48
N LEU A 7 2.70 -3.39 12.70
CA LEU A 7 2.23 -2.91 11.41
C LEU A 7 2.03 -4.05 10.41
N LYS A 8 2.90 -5.07 10.41
CA LYS A 8 2.72 -6.27 9.55
C LYS A 8 1.42 -7.00 9.89
N SER A 9 1.16 -7.21 11.18
CA SER A 9 -0.05 -7.88 11.65
C SER A 9 -1.32 -7.12 11.28
N VAL A 10 -1.30 -5.78 11.44
CA VAL A 10 -2.43 -4.93 11.03
C VAL A 10 -2.68 -5.02 9.53
N ILE A 11 -1.66 -4.93 8.69
CA ILE A 11 -1.82 -5.03 7.23
C ILE A 11 -2.38 -6.39 6.81
N ALA A 12 -1.87 -7.48 7.38
CA ALA A 12 -2.37 -8.82 7.10
C ALA A 12 -3.84 -8.97 7.54
N THR A 13 -4.20 -8.47 8.72
CA THR A 13 -5.57 -8.47 9.24
C THR A 13 -6.51 -7.69 8.32
N LEU A 14 -6.14 -6.46 7.94
CA LEU A 14 -6.94 -5.63 7.05
C LEU A 14 -7.14 -6.29 5.67
N ALA A 15 -6.10 -6.91 5.12
CA ALA A 15 -6.22 -7.66 3.86
C ALA A 15 -7.21 -8.82 4.00
N GLY A 16 -7.13 -9.59 5.09
CA GLY A 16 -8.07 -10.67 5.38
C GLY A 16 -9.52 -10.20 5.54
N VAL A 17 -9.73 -9.11 6.28
CA VAL A 17 -11.06 -8.52 6.49
C VAL A 17 -11.67 -8.06 5.17
N LEU A 18 -10.93 -7.29 4.37
CA LEU A 18 -11.44 -6.73 3.11
C LEU A 18 -11.65 -7.77 2.01
N SER A 19 -10.90 -8.88 2.05
CA SER A 19 -11.06 -10.01 1.12
C SER A 19 -12.11 -11.03 1.58
N SER A 20 -12.65 -10.90 2.80
CA SER A 20 -13.64 -11.83 3.33
C SER A 20 -14.96 -11.77 2.54
N PRO A 21 -15.56 -12.92 2.20
CA PRO A 21 -16.91 -12.96 1.61
C PRO A 21 -17.99 -12.33 2.48
N HIS A 22 -17.76 -12.24 3.79
CA HIS A 22 -18.69 -11.66 4.76
C HIS A 22 -18.56 -10.14 4.89
N PHE A 23 -17.51 -9.53 4.30
CA PHE A 23 -17.36 -8.09 4.35
C PHE A 23 -18.45 -7.42 3.48
N PRO A 24 -19.23 -6.46 4.01
CA PRO A 24 -20.36 -5.90 3.28
C PRO A 24 -19.92 -5.24 1.97
N LYS A 25 -20.50 -5.69 0.84
CA LYS A 25 -20.16 -5.19 -0.51
C LYS A 25 -20.36 -3.67 -0.64
N GLY A 26 -21.39 -3.11 0.01
CA GLY A 26 -21.64 -1.67 0.06
C GLY A 26 -20.50 -0.92 0.75
N ASN A 27 -20.05 -1.40 1.91
CA ASN A 27 -18.89 -0.83 2.61
C ASN A 27 -17.63 -0.89 1.75
N LEU A 28 -17.39 -2.01 1.06
CA LEU A 28 -16.24 -2.13 0.16
C LEU A 28 -16.30 -1.13 -0.99
N ALA A 29 -17.48 -0.93 -1.58
CA ALA A 29 -17.69 0.04 -2.65
C ALA A 29 -17.44 1.49 -2.18
N GLU A 30 -17.88 1.83 -0.96
CA GLU A 30 -17.58 3.12 -0.33
C GLU A 30 -16.08 3.32 -0.11
N LEU A 31 -15.37 2.30 0.41
CA LEU A 31 -13.91 2.38 0.59
C LEU A 31 -13.17 2.57 -0.75
N LYS A 32 -13.64 1.94 -1.83
CA LYS A 32 -13.08 2.10 -3.19
C LYS A 32 -13.22 3.53 -3.74
N ARG A 33 -14.34 4.20 -3.42
CA ARG A 33 -14.67 5.56 -3.89
C ARG A 33 -14.14 6.67 -2.99
N MET A 34 -13.60 6.30 -1.84
CA MET A 34 -13.13 7.23 -0.81
C MET A 34 -12.14 8.26 -1.35
N LYS A 35 -12.39 9.52 -1.03
CA LYS A 35 -11.49 10.65 -1.28
C LYS A 35 -10.72 10.98 0.00
N SER A 36 -9.57 11.65 -0.14
CA SER A 36 -8.71 12.01 1.00
C SER A 36 -9.34 13.01 1.96
N ASP A 37 -10.24 13.86 1.49
CA ASP A 37 -10.86 14.96 2.23
C ASP A 37 -12.15 14.57 2.97
N THR A 38 -12.75 13.43 2.59
CA THR A 38 -14.10 13.03 3.02
C THR A 38 -14.16 11.51 3.24
N PRO A 39 -13.51 10.98 4.30
CA PRO A 39 -13.56 9.56 4.61
C PRO A 39 -14.98 9.11 4.97
N SER A 40 -15.41 7.99 4.39
CA SER A 40 -16.74 7.42 4.60
C SER A 40 -16.86 6.71 5.97
N LEU A 41 -18.08 6.49 6.47
CA LEU A 41 -18.27 5.80 7.75
C LEU A 41 -17.59 4.40 7.83
N PRO A 42 -17.56 3.56 6.76
CA PRO A 42 -16.80 2.32 6.77
C PRO A 42 -15.30 2.48 7.06
N PHE A 43 -14.68 3.59 6.63
CA PHE A 43 -13.29 3.90 6.98
C PHE A 43 -13.12 4.03 8.48
N TRP A 44 -13.95 4.86 9.12
CA TRP A 44 -13.86 5.11 10.56
C TRP A 44 -14.08 3.84 11.37
N ARG A 45 -15.06 3.00 10.97
CA ARG A 45 -15.28 1.71 11.63
C ARG A 45 -14.02 0.84 11.58
N ILE A 46 -13.43 0.66 10.39
CA ILE A 46 -12.21 -0.14 10.26
C ILE A 46 -11.04 0.47 11.05
N LEU A 47 -10.89 1.79 11.02
CA LEU A 47 -9.85 2.50 11.73
C LEU A 47 -9.92 2.26 13.24
N PHE A 48 -11.10 2.34 13.83
CA PHE A 48 -11.27 2.15 15.27
C PHE A 48 -11.32 0.67 15.69
N ASP A 49 -11.80 -0.23 14.82
CA ASP A 49 -11.94 -1.65 15.13
C ASP A 49 -10.60 -2.42 15.00
N TYR A 50 -9.74 -2.05 14.04
CA TYR A 50 -8.56 -2.86 13.69
C TYR A 50 -7.22 -2.15 13.83
N ILE A 51 -7.19 -0.82 13.92
CA ILE A 51 -5.93 -0.06 13.92
C ILE A 51 -5.64 0.45 15.35
N PRO A 52 -4.54 -0.02 15.99
CA PRO A 52 -4.12 0.45 17.31
C PRO A 52 -3.96 1.96 17.37
N ASN A 53 -4.29 2.57 18.52
CA ASN A 53 -4.25 4.03 18.69
C ASN A 53 -2.90 4.66 18.31
N VAL A 54 -1.79 3.98 18.63
CA VAL A 54 -0.42 4.42 18.27
C VAL A 54 -0.19 4.55 16.76
N LEU A 55 -0.95 3.83 15.94
CA LEU A 55 -0.90 3.89 14.48
C LEU A 55 -1.91 4.86 13.86
N ARG A 56 -2.75 5.53 14.68
CA ARG A 56 -3.76 6.51 14.25
C ARG A 56 -3.81 7.71 15.20
N SER A 57 -2.63 8.14 15.65
CA SER A 57 -2.47 9.13 16.72
C SER A 57 -2.83 10.56 16.32
N ASP A 58 -2.85 10.85 15.02
CA ASP A 58 -3.05 12.19 14.48
C ASP A 58 -3.64 12.14 13.06
N GLU A 59 -4.10 13.29 12.59
CA GLU A 59 -4.70 13.49 11.27
C GLU A 59 -3.76 13.08 10.11
N THR A 60 -2.43 13.20 10.29
CA THR A 60 -1.48 12.77 9.25
C THR A 60 -1.47 11.25 9.11
N MET A 61 -1.50 10.52 10.23
CA MET A 61 -1.65 9.06 10.21
C MET A 61 -3.01 8.63 9.67
N GLU A 62 -4.09 9.34 9.99
CA GLU A 62 -5.42 9.08 9.41
C GLU A 62 -5.40 9.23 7.88
N ASN A 63 -4.77 10.28 7.35
CA ASN A 63 -4.59 10.49 5.92
C ASN A 63 -3.78 9.37 5.23
N HIS A 64 -2.78 8.82 5.91
CA HIS A 64 -2.07 7.63 5.42
C HIS A 64 -2.99 6.41 5.39
N TRP A 65 -3.81 6.19 6.42
CA TRP A 65 -4.77 5.09 6.43
C TRP A 65 -5.87 5.22 5.38
N ILE A 66 -6.31 6.44 5.05
CA ILE A 66 -7.22 6.68 3.93
C ILE A 66 -6.58 6.21 2.62
N THR A 67 -5.28 6.43 2.44
CA THR A 67 -4.54 5.97 1.26
C THR A 67 -4.42 4.44 1.23
N ILE A 68 -4.06 3.84 2.36
CA ILE A 68 -3.86 2.40 2.50
C ILE A 68 -5.18 1.65 2.28
N LEU A 69 -6.24 1.99 3.03
CA LEU A 69 -7.53 1.31 2.94
C LEU A 69 -8.21 1.49 1.59
N ASN A 70 -8.11 2.67 0.99
CA ASN A 70 -8.63 2.88 -0.37
C ASN A 70 -7.90 1.99 -1.39
N GLY A 71 -6.57 1.94 -1.34
CA GLY A 71 -5.79 1.11 -2.25
C GLY A 71 -6.02 -0.39 -2.04
N MET A 72 -6.09 -0.85 -0.79
CA MET A 72 -6.42 -2.24 -0.46
C MET A 72 -7.84 -2.59 -0.93
N ALA A 73 -8.82 -1.71 -0.71
CA ALA A 73 -10.19 -1.92 -1.17
C ALA A 73 -10.26 -2.01 -2.70
N ILE A 74 -9.51 -1.19 -3.44
CA ILE A 74 -9.40 -1.26 -4.91
C ILE A 74 -8.90 -2.63 -5.37
N MET A 75 -7.93 -3.21 -4.66
CA MET A 75 -7.32 -4.50 -5.00
C MET A 75 -8.10 -5.73 -4.51
N ALA A 76 -9.11 -5.55 -3.64
CA ALA A 76 -9.88 -6.66 -3.10
C ALA A 76 -10.53 -7.51 -4.22
N PRO A 77 -10.41 -8.86 -4.17
CA PRO A 77 -9.88 -9.67 -3.06
C PRO A 77 -8.37 -9.99 -3.12
N ASN A 78 -7.66 -9.66 -4.21
CA ASN A 78 -6.24 -9.97 -4.39
C ASN A 78 -5.36 -8.84 -3.86
N ILE A 79 -5.32 -8.69 -2.54
CA ILE A 79 -4.77 -7.48 -1.90
C ILE A 79 -3.27 -7.60 -1.62
N HIS A 80 -2.89 -8.52 -0.72
CA HIS A 80 -1.58 -8.51 -0.07
C HIS A 80 -0.82 -9.82 -0.27
N SER A 81 0.49 -9.73 -0.51
CA SER A 81 1.39 -10.88 -0.53
C SER A 81 2.76 -10.49 -0.02
N ASN A 82 3.42 -11.41 0.70
CA ASN A 82 4.80 -11.29 1.18
C ASN A 82 5.80 -12.06 0.31
N ALA A 83 5.35 -12.62 -0.82
CA ALA A 83 6.25 -13.31 -1.75
C ALA A 83 7.22 -12.32 -2.38
N SER A 84 8.48 -12.72 -2.58
CA SER A 84 9.50 -11.85 -3.18
C SER A 84 9.12 -11.34 -4.57
N SER A 85 8.37 -12.14 -5.34
CA SER A 85 7.83 -11.77 -6.66
C SER A 85 6.73 -10.69 -6.60
N HIS A 86 6.18 -10.41 -5.42
CA HIS A 86 5.17 -9.38 -5.16
C HIS A 86 5.71 -8.19 -4.35
N SER A 87 7.04 -8.13 -4.17
CA SER A 87 7.70 -6.94 -3.64
C SER A 87 7.43 -5.73 -4.56
N ILE A 88 7.49 -4.52 -4.00
CA ILE A 88 7.19 -3.30 -4.76
C ILE A 88 8.10 -3.18 -5.97
N GLY A 89 9.41 -3.39 -5.77
CA GLY A 89 10.38 -3.34 -6.87
C GLY A 89 10.09 -4.39 -7.95
N ALA A 90 9.77 -5.63 -7.57
CA ALA A 90 9.46 -6.70 -8.51
C ALA A 90 8.22 -6.38 -9.35
N VAL A 91 7.13 -5.92 -8.74
CA VAL A 91 5.90 -5.57 -9.45
C VAL A 91 6.13 -4.38 -10.41
N PHE A 92 6.96 -3.41 -10.03
CA PHE A 92 7.31 -2.29 -10.91
C PHE A 92 8.04 -2.71 -12.19
N THR A 93 8.73 -3.86 -12.23
CA THR A 93 9.34 -4.37 -13.47
C THR A 93 8.32 -4.80 -14.53
N LEU A 94 7.03 -4.86 -14.17
CA LEU A 94 5.93 -5.10 -15.12
C LEU A 94 5.44 -3.80 -15.80
N LEU A 95 6.04 -2.65 -15.45
CA LEU A 95 5.66 -1.32 -15.89
C LEU A 95 6.83 -0.60 -16.56
N PRO A 96 6.56 0.45 -17.36
CA PRO A 96 7.64 1.28 -17.91
C PRO A 96 8.51 1.86 -16.80
N ALA A 97 9.84 1.78 -16.96
CA ALA A 97 10.83 2.21 -15.96
C ALA A 97 10.62 3.66 -15.45
N GLN A 98 10.07 4.53 -16.29
CA GLN A 98 9.72 5.90 -15.92
C GLN A 98 8.76 5.97 -14.71
N ARG A 99 7.85 5.00 -14.55
CA ARG A 99 6.91 4.96 -13.42
C ARG A 99 7.63 4.69 -12.10
N MET A 100 8.63 3.80 -12.12
CA MET A 100 9.47 3.54 -10.95
C MET A 100 10.22 4.82 -10.54
N ASN A 101 10.82 5.51 -11.50
CA ASN A 101 11.49 6.79 -11.27
C ASN A 101 10.55 7.87 -10.70
N GLN A 102 9.31 7.96 -11.21
CA GLN A 102 8.31 8.86 -10.69
C GLN A 102 7.89 8.51 -9.25
N PHE A 103 7.69 7.22 -8.97
CA PHE A 103 7.36 6.71 -7.64
C PHE A 103 8.45 7.05 -6.62
N LEU A 104 9.71 6.76 -6.92
CA LEU A 104 10.85 7.04 -6.04
C LEU A 104 11.01 8.54 -5.72
N ARG A 105 10.67 9.43 -6.67
CA ARG A 105 10.74 10.89 -6.47
C ARG A 105 9.53 11.46 -5.73
N SER A 106 8.39 10.77 -5.71
CA SER A 106 7.16 11.27 -5.10
C SER A 106 7.28 11.45 -3.58
N LYS A 107 6.61 12.47 -3.01
CA LYS A 107 6.61 12.77 -1.57
C LYS A 107 5.24 13.30 -1.15
N GLY A 108 4.92 13.23 0.14
CA GLY A 108 3.68 13.79 0.70
C GLY A 108 2.44 13.33 -0.08
N LYS A 109 1.56 14.27 -0.44
CA LYS A 109 0.37 13.98 -1.26
C LYS A 109 0.69 13.27 -2.58
N GLY A 110 1.79 13.64 -3.23
CA GLY A 110 2.21 13.02 -4.48
C GLY A 110 2.54 11.53 -4.32
N LEU A 111 3.08 11.12 -3.16
CA LEU A 111 3.30 9.70 -2.85
C LEU A 111 1.97 8.97 -2.70
N SER A 112 1.01 9.54 -1.98
CA SER A 112 -0.33 8.96 -1.84
C SER A 112 -1.03 8.77 -3.20
N ASP A 113 -0.92 9.76 -4.09
CA ASP A 113 -1.49 9.69 -5.43
C ASP A 113 -0.81 8.59 -6.27
N GLN A 114 0.52 8.45 -6.18
CA GLN A 114 1.24 7.36 -6.85
C GLN A 114 0.87 5.97 -6.31
N ILE A 115 0.68 5.82 -5.00
CA ILE A 115 0.26 4.56 -4.39
C ILE A 115 -1.14 4.16 -4.86
N ARG A 116 -2.10 5.09 -4.89
CA ARG A 116 -3.46 4.80 -5.41
C ARG A 116 -3.43 4.42 -6.89
N LEU A 117 -2.61 5.10 -7.69
CA LEU A 117 -2.43 4.76 -9.10
C LEU A 117 -1.82 3.35 -9.25
N PHE A 118 -0.79 3.05 -8.48
CA PHE A 118 -0.14 1.75 -8.47
C PHE A 118 -1.11 0.63 -8.06
N ALA A 119 -1.93 0.84 -7.03
CA ALA A 119 -2.97 -0.10 -6.62
C ALA A 119 -4.00 -0.38 -7.74
N ARG A 120 -4.42 0.63 -8.50
CA ARG A 120 -5.32 0.45 -9.66
C ARG A 120 -4.67 -0.40 -10.77
N ILE A 121 -3.38 -0.18 -11.02
CA ILE A 121 -2.61 -0.96 -12.01
C ILE A 121 -2.47 -2.42 -11.54
N CYS A 122 -2.21 -2.65 -10.26
CA CYS A 122 -2.12 -3.98 -9.69
C CYS A 122 -3.48 -4.70 -9.75
N ALA A 123 -4.57 -3.99 -9.43
CA ALA A 123 -5.93 -4.52 -9.50
C ALA A 123 -6.32 -4.94 -10.92
N SER A 124 -6.00 -4.15 -11.95
CA SER A 124 -6.32 -4.51 -13.34
C SER A 124 -5.55 -5.72 -13.85
N LYS A 125 -4.44 -6.08 -13.19
CA LYS A 125 -3.60 -7.25 -13.47
C LYS A 125 -3.80 -8.38 -12.46
N HIS A 126 -4.77 -8.27 -11.54
CA HIS A 126 -4.98 -9.20 -10.43
C HIS A 126 -3.71 -9.55 -9.63
N THR A 127 -2.75 -8.62 -9.56
CA THR A 127 -1.44 -8.85 -8.94
C THR A 127 -1.46 -8.37 -7.49
N PRO A 128 -1.33 -9.25 -6.48
CA PRO A 128 -1.21 -8.81 -5.09
C PRO A 128 0.13 -8.14 -4.86
N VAL A 129 0.24 -7.35 -3.78
CA VAL A 129 1.45 -6.57 -3.52
C VAL A 129 1.79 -6.46 -2.04
N ASP A 130 3.05 -6.18 -1.73
CA ASP A 130 3.50 -5.93 -0.37
C ASP A 130 3.00 -4.57 0.18
N TRP A 131 1.75 -4.55 0.65
CA TRP A 131 1.14 -3.41 1.32
C TRP A 131 1.84 -2.98 2.60
N TYR A 132 2.62 -3.86 3.25
CA TYR A 132 3.39 -3.46 4.43
C TYR A 132 4.49 -2.48 4.06
N THR A 133 5.22 -2.74 2.97
CA THR A 133 6.24 -1.80 2.47
C THR A 133 5.63 -0.46 2.04
N LEU A 134 4.43 -0.46 1.43
CA LEU A 134 3.72 0.78 1.07
C LEU A 134 3.26 1.56 2.31
N ALA A 135 2.72 0.87 3.32
CA ALA A 135 2.30 1.50 4.57
C ALA A 135 3.48 2.08 5.34
N LEU A 136 4.58 1.34 5.45
CA LEU A 136 5.85 1.83 5.99
C LEU A 136 6.32 3.09 5.29
N LEU A 137 6.27 3.12 3.95
CA LEU A 137 6.72 4.25 3.16
C LEU A 137 5.89 5.51 3.42
N LEU A 138 4.56 5.37 3.55
CA LEU A 138 3.67 6.48 3.91
C LEU A 138 3.96 6.99 5.33
N ILE A 139 4.04 6.09 6.33
CA ILE A 139 4.32 6.46 7.73
C ILE A 139 5.72 7.11 7.89
N ALA A 140 6.67 6.70 7.05
CA ALA A 140 8.01 7.26 7.00
C ALA A 140 8.13 8.54 6.17
N SER A 141 7.08 8.96 5.44
CA SER A 141 7.08 10.14 4.58
C SER A 141 7.54 11.38 5.34
N GLY A 142 8.53 12.09 4.79
CA GLY A 142 9.14 13.28 5.41
C GLY A 142 10.15 12.97 6.53
N LYS A 143 10.38 11.70 6.88
CA LYS A 143 11.36 11.27 7.88
C LYS A 143 12.61 10.71 7.21
N GLN A 144 13.74 10.68 7.93
CA GLN A 144 15.00 10.13 7.41
C GLN A 144 14.88 8.67 6.94
N SER A 145 13.99 7.89 7.56
CA SER A 145 13.74 6.49 7.21
C SER A 145 13.13 6.30 5.82
N GLU A 146 12.47 7.31 5.24
CA GLU A 146 11.87 7.24 3.89
C GLU A 146 12.91 6.85 2.83
N GLY A 147 14.09 7.46 2.89
CA GLY A 147 15.17 7.22 1.93
C GLY A 147 15.69 5.79 1.97
N LYS A 148 15.72 5.17 3.16
CA LYS A 148 16.12 3.76 3.32
C LYS A 148 15.11 2.82 2.65
N ILE A 149 13.81 3.07 2.85
CA ILE A 149 12.75 2.26 2.26
C ILE A 149 12.78 2.37 0.74
N LYS A 150 12.83 3.60 0.19
CA LYS A 150 12.93 3.83 -1.26
C LYS A 150 14.18 3.19 -1.89
N ARG A 151 15.32 3.24 -1.20
CA ARG A 151 16.55 2.58 -1.64
C ARG A 151 16.37 1.05 -1.72
N ASN A 152 15.68 0.44 -0.77
CA ASN A 152 15.39 -0.99 -0.81
C ASN A 152 14.49 -1.36 -1.99
N ILE A 153 13.41 -0.59 -2.20
CA ILE A 153 12.50 -0.77 -3.36
C ILE A 153 13.28 -0.64 -4.69
N ALA A 154 14.20 0.32 -4.79
CA ALA A 154 15.06 0.47 -5.98
C ALA A 154 15.99 -0.74 -6.18
N LYS A 155 16.60 -1.27 -5.12
CA LYS A 155 17.44 -2.48 -5.19
C LYS A 155 16.64 -3.70 -5.62
N GLU A 156 15.43 -3.88 -5.10
CA GLU A 156 14.50 -4.94 -5.51
C GLU A 156 14.20 -4.87 -7.00
N TYR A 157 13.89 -3.67 -7.51
CA TYR A 157 13.62 -3.45 -8.93
C TYR A 157 14.81 -3.83 -9.81
N ILE A 158 16.01 -3.35 -9.48
CA ILE A 158 17.21 -3.65 -10.28
C ILE A 158 17.51 -5.15 -10.26
N LYS A 159 17.46 -5.78 -9.08
CA LYS A 159 17.68 -7.22 -8.93
C LYS A 159 16.69 -8.03 -9.78
N GLU A 160 15.43 -7.64 -9.79
CA GLU A 160 14.40 -8.37 -10.54
C GLU A 160 14.44 -8.09 -12.05
N SER A 161 14.82 -6.87 -12.46
CA SER A 161 15.05 -6.53 -13.88
C SER A 161 16.16 -7.38 -14.49
N GLN A 162 17.30 -7.50 -13.78
CA GLN A 162 18.45 -8.29 -14.24
C GLN A 162 18.11 -9.77 -14.40
N LYS A 163 17.30 -10.34 -13.49
CA LYS A 163 16.86 -11.74 -13.63
C LYS A 163 16.00 -11.95 -14.87
N LYS A 164 15.13 -11.00 -15.22
CA LYS A 164 14.29 -11.09 -16.42
C LYS A 164 15.12 -11.03 -17.69
N GLU A 165 16.13 -10.16 -17.73
CA GLU A 165 17.08 -10.05 -18.84
C GLU A 165 17.92 -11.32 -19.01
N ALA A 166 18.29 -12.00 -17.92
CA ALA A 166 19.06 -13.24 -17.97
C ALA A 166 18.27 -14.49 -18.39
N VAL A 167 16.93 -14.42 -18.39
CA VAL A 167 16.01 -15.53 -18.72
C VAL A 167 15.38 -15.34 -20.12
N ALA A 168 15.50 -14.15 -20.71
CA ALA A 168 15.03 -13.82 -22.05
C ALA A 168 16.10 -14.12 -23.11
#